data_AF-A0A9X1IJ78-F1
#
_entry.id   AF-A0A9X1IJ78-F1
#
_cell.length_a   1.000
_cell.length_b   1.000
_cell.length_c   1.000
_cell.angle_alpha   90.00
_cell.angle_beta   90.00
_cell.angle_gamma   90.00
#
_symmetry.space_group_name_H-M   'P 1'
#
loop_
_entity.id
_entity.type
_entity.pdbx_description
1 polymer ?
#
loop_
_entity_poly.entity_id
_entity_poly.type
_entity_poly.pdbx_seq_one_letter_code
_entity_poly.pdbx_strand_id
1 'polypeptide(L)'
;MTERSDIRDRAIRAMLPIAGEQGWNWGTLRAGLRAIGEDPALAESHFPAGPVGAVRAWIDLLNREMEAAAAAEGVTALRVPQRIRRVVELRLIAMAPHKKALRRALSLLALPWNAPHGLRATAEAVDAMWHAAGDTSADFSWYTRRATLAGIYTATIAWWLRDEDPSIFGAMEFLDRRLAELGRFQKLKGRLRRPGSAAA
;
A
#
# COMPACT_ATOMS: atom_id res chain seq x y z
N MET A 1 1.99 -15.67 6.44
CA MET A 1 2.11 -14.59 7.45
C MET A 1 3.59 -14.33 7.64
N THR A 2 4.07 -13.13 7.36
CA THR A 2 5.50 -12.79 7.53
C THR A 2 5.77 -12.67 9.04
N GLU A 3 6.67 -13.48 9.60
CA GLU A 3 6.97 -13.48 11.04
C GLU A 3 7.45 -12.10 11.49
N ARG A 4 6.79 -11.44 12.44
CA ARG A 4 7.13 -10.07 12.86
C ARG A 4 8.41 -10.07 13.71
N SER A 5 9.38 -9.25 13.36
CA SER A 5 10.68 -9.15 14.05
C SER A 5 11.11 -7.69 14.08
N ASP A 6 11.37 -7.17 15.27
CA ASP A 6 11.85 -5.79 15.44
C ASP A 6 13.18 -5.56 14.71
N ILE A 7 14.10 -6.51 14.80
CA ILE A 7 15.38 -6.49 14.08
C ILE A 7 15.13 -6.33 12.59
N ARG A 8 14.21 -7.12 12.03
CA ARG A 8 13.90 -7.05 10.59
C ARG A 8 13.29 -5.70 10.20
N ASP A 9 12.39 -5.16 11.01
CA ASP A 9 11.76 -3.87 10.74
C ASP A 9 12.79 -2.72 10.80
N ARG A 10 13.68 -2.72 11.81
CA ARG A 10 14.80 -1.76 11.90
C ARG A 10 15.74 -1.89 10.70
N ALA A 11 16.09 -3.12 10.32
CA ALA A 11 16.95 -3.38 9.17
C ALA A 11 16.30 -2.89 7.87
N ILE A 12 15.01 -3.16 7.64
CA ILE A 12 14.26 -2.68 6.47
C ILE A 12 14.32 -1.15 6.37
N ARG A 13 14.07 -0.41 7.46
CA ARG A 13 14.15 1.05 7.45
C ARG A 13 15.55 1.53 7.07
N ALA A 14 16.60 0.88 7.58
CA ALA A 14 17.98 1.18 7.22
C ALA A 14 18.33 0.85 5.75
N MET A 15 17.64 -0.13 5.15
CA MET A 15 17.82 -0.49 3.74
C MET A 15 17.21 0.53 2.77
N LEU A 16 16.15 1.26 3.14
CA LEU A 16 15.39 2.10 2.21
C LEU A 16 16.24 3.12 1.41
N PRO A 17 17.14 3.92 2.02
CA PRO A 17 17.99 4.82 1.23
C PRO A 17 18.92 4.05 0.27
N ILE A 18 19.48 2.92 0.72
CA ILE A 18 20.38 2.06 -0.06
C ILE A 18 19.62 1.43 -1.23
N ALA A 19 18.42 0.90 -0.97
CA ALA A 19 17.55 0.28 -1.95
C ALA A 19 17.07 1.27 -3.02
N GLY A 20 16.89 2.55 -2.66
CA GLY A 20 16.56 3.61 -3.61
C GLY A 20 17.63 3.80 -4.68
N GLU A 21 18.89 3.76 -4.27
CA GLU A 21 20.04 3.98 -5.16
C GLU A 21 20.48 2.69 -5.86
N GLN A 22 20.63 1.59 -5.12
CA GLN A 22 21.24 0.34 -5.59
C GLN A 22 20.22 -0.75 -5.96
N GLY A 23 18.93 -0.54 -5.65
CA GLY A 23 17.88 -1.53 -5.83
C GLY A 23 17.85 -2.59 -4.73
N TRP A 24 16.83 -3.44 -4.76
CA TRP A 24 16.64 -4.51 -3.78
C TRP A 24 17.46 -5.75 -4.17
N ASN A 25 18.56 -5.98 -3.46
CA ASN A 25 19.49 -7.10 -3.68
C ASN A 25 20.15 -7.56 -2.37
N TRP A 26 20.88 -8.68 -2.39
CA TRP A 26 21.56 -9.19 -1.19
C TRP A 26 22.56 -8.20 -0.57
N GLY A 27 23.24 -7.39 -1.38
CA GLY A 27 24.14 -6.34 -0.88
C GLY A 27 23.39 -5.32 -0.02
N THR A 28 22.21 -4.90 -0.47
CA THR A 28 21.32 -3.99 0.28
C THR A 28 20.84 -4.61 1.58
N LEU A 29 20.42 -5.88 1.56
CA LEU A 29 19.98 -6.60 2.77
C LEU A 29 21.10 -6.69 3.82
N ARG A 30 22.30 -7.09 3.39
CA ARG A 30 23.50 -7.16 4.24
C ARG A 30 23.89 -5.79 4.79
N ALA A 31 23.80 -4.74 3.97
CA ALA A 31 24.10 -3.38 4.39
C ALA A 31 23.08 -2.84 5.41
N GLY A 32 21.79 -3.18 5.26
CA GLY A 32 20.76 -2.80 6.22
C GLY A 32 20.95 -3.43 7.61
N LEU A 33 21.31 -4.71 7.67
CA LEU A 33 21.68 -5.37 8.93
C LEU A 33 22.90 -4.71 9.56
N ARG A 34 23.96 -4.47 8.77
CA ARG A 34 25.16 -3.77 9.24
C ARG A 34 24.84 -2.42 9.85
N ALA A 35 23.96 -1.65 9.20
CA ALA A 35 23.60 -0.29 9.63
C ALA A 35 22.88 -0.25 10.99
N ILE A 36 22.30 -1.37 11.44
CA ILE A 36 21.66 -1.48 12.76
C ILE A 36 22.52 -2.25 13.78
N GLY A 37 23.77 -2.58 13.42
CA GLY A 37 24.71 -3.30 14.29
C GLY A 37 24.58 -4.82 14.27
N GLU A 38 23.79 -5.39 13.36
CA GLU A 38 23.61 -6.84 13.21
C GLU A 38 24.63 -7.45 12.25
N ASP A 39 24.91 -8.75 12.41
CA ASP A 39 25.82 -9.49 11.54
C ASP A 39 25.23 -9.63 10.12
N PRO A 40 25.89 -9.08 9.07
CA PRO A 40 25.43 -9.23 7.69
C PRO A 40 25.38 -10.69 7.19
N ALA A 41 26.06 -11.62 7.84
CA ALA A 41 25.96 -13.05 7.52
C ALA A 41 24.54 -13.61 7.78
N LEU A 42 23.77 -12.99 8.70
CA LEU A 42 22.42 -13.40 9.05
C LEU A 42 21.34 -12.94 8.04
N ALA A 43 21.72 -12.28 6.95
CA ALA A 43 20.75 -11.78 5.95
C ALA A 43 19.83 -12.86 5.41
N GLU A 44 20.33 -14.05 5.12
CA GLU A 44 19.54 -15.18 4.60
C GLU A 44 18.59 -15.75 5.66
N SER A 45 19.00 -15.73 6.94
CA SER A 45 18.14 -16.13 8.05
C SER A 45 17.00 -15.14 8.27
N HIS A 46 17.27 -13.83 8.25
CA HIS A 46 16.24 -12.80 8.42
C HIS A 46 15.34 -12.63 7.18
N PHE A 47 15.86 -12.93 5.99
CA PHE A 47 15.16 -12.78 4.71
C PHE A 47 15.32 -14.05 3.85
N PRO A 48 14.68 -15.17 4.22
CA PRO A 48 14.84 -16.46 3.51
C PRO A 48 14.32 -16.41 2.06
N ALA A 49 13.34 -15.54 1.80
CA ALA A 49 12.84 -15.27 0.44
C ALA A 49 13.66 -14.17 -0.28
N GLY A 50 14.83 -13.80 0.25
CA GLY A 50 15.73 -12.81 -0.33
C GLY A 50 15.11 -11.42 -0.52
N PRO A 51 15.53 -10.69 -1.57
CA PRO A 51 15.09 -9.31 -1.80
C PRO A 51 13.57 -9.14 -1.96
N VAL A 52 12.88 -10.10 -2.60
CA VAL A 52 11.41 -10.06 -2.71
C VAL A 52 10.76 -10.25 -1.34
N GLY A 53 11.34 -11.09 -0.47
CA GLY A 53 10.95 -11.21 0.93
C GLY A 53 11.09 -9.91 1.70
N ALA A 54 12.22 -9.21 1.53
CA ALA A 54 12.46 -7.91 2.16
C ALA A 54 11.46 -6.84 1.68
N VAL A 55 11.15 -6.78 0.37
CA VAL A 55 10.13 -5.88 -0.17
C VAL A 55 8.75 -6.17 0.43
N ARG A 56 8.36 -7.44 0.51
CA ARG A 56 7.07 -7.82 1.13
C ARG A 56 7.02 -7.46 2.61
N ALA A 57 8.12 -7.66 3.33
CA ALA A 57 8.20 -7.26 4.73
C ALA A 57 8.13 -5.73 4.91
N TRP A 58 8.69 -4.95 3.97
CA TRP A 58 8.51 -3.49 3.97
C TRP A 58 7.07 -3.07 3.69
N ILE A 59 6.39 -3.71 2.73
CA ILE A 59 4.97 -3.43 2.46
C ILE A 59 4.09 -3.76 3.67
N ASP A 60 4.36 -4.86 4.37
CA ASP A 60 3.70 -5.21 5.63
C ASP A 60 3.98 -4.17 6.73
N LEU A 61 5.22 -3.70 6.86
CA LEU A 61 5.56 -2.62 7.79
C LEU A 61 4.79 -1.34 7.48
N LEU A 62 4.70 -0.94 6.21
CA LEU A 62 3.89 0.20 5.77
C LEU A 62 2.39 0.02 6.07
N ASN A 63 1.86 -1.20 5.99
CA ASN A 63 0.48 -1.49 6.40
C ASN A 63 0.29 -1.20 7.89
N ARG A 64 1.17 -1.75 8.73
CA ARG A 64 1.12 -1.58 10.19
C ARG A 64 1.27 -0.12 10.62
N GLU A 65 2.21 0.60 10.01
CA GLU A 65 2.43 2.03 10.28
C GLU A 65 1.23 2.88 9.86
N MET A 66 0.62 2.58 8.71
CA MET A 66 -0.61 3.25 8.27
C MET A 66 -1.79 2.96 9.20
N GLU A 67 -1.99 1.70 9.63
CA GLU A 67 -3.04 1.34 10.57
C GLU A 67 -2.87 2.05 11.92
N ALA A 68 -1.64 2.08 12.43
CA ALA A 68 -1.31 2.79 13.68
C ALA A 68 -1.57 4.30 13.56
N ALA A 69 -1.15 4.92 12.45
CA ALA A 69 -1.41 6.34 12.20
C ALA A 69 -2.91 6.64 12.06
N ALA A 70 -3.66 5.78 11.36
CA ALA A 70 -5.11 5.94 11.19
C ALA A 70 -5.86 5.82 12.52
N ALA A 71 -5.44 4.90 13.39
CA ALA A 71 -5.96 4.79 14.75
C ALA A 71 -5.63 6.03 15.58
N ALA A 72 -4.37 6.51 15.55
CA ALA A 72 -3.95 7.69 16.29
C ALA A 72 -4.72 8.97 15.88
N GLU A 73 -5.08 9.10 14.61
CA GLU A 73 -5.87 10.23 14.10
C GLU A 73 -7.39 10.04 14.23
N GLY A 74 -7.85 8.91 14.75
CA GLY A 74 -9.27 8.63 14.88
C GLY A 74 -10.00 8.61 13.53
N VAL A 75 -9.38 8.07 12.49
CA VAL A 75 -9.93 8.07 11.11
C VAL A 75 -11.35 7.49 11.05
N THR A 76 -11.69 6.54 11.90
CA THR A 76 -13.02 5.94 11.99
C THR A 76 -14.11 6.93 12.42
N ALA A 77 -13.76 8.08 13.02
CA ALA A 77 -14.71 9.15 13.33
C ALA A 77 -15.11 9.99 12.10
N LEU A 78 -14.33 9.93 11.00
CA LEU A 78 -14.62 10.68 9.77
C LEU A 78 -15.82 10.07 9.02
N ARG A 79 -16.35 10.80 8.03
CA ARG A 79 -17.35 10.23 7.11
C ARG A 79 -16.70 9.19 6.20
N VAL A 80 -17.42 8.12 5.86
CA VAL A 80 -16.89 6.98 5.07
C VAL A 80 -16.03 7.38 3.85
N PRO A 81 -16.43 8.34 2.98
CA PRO A 81 -15.59 8.74 1.84
C PRO A 81 -14.26 9.39 2.24
N GLN A 82 -14.23 10.09 3.38
CA GLN A 82 -13.04 10.74 3.93
C GLN A 82 -12.09 9.71 4.56
N ARG A 83 -12.62 8.62 5.13
CA ARG A 83 -11.81 7.57 5.76
C ARG A 83 -10.83 6.94 4.78
N ILE A 84 -11.33 6.46 3.64
CA ILE A 84 -10.50 5.81 2.62
C ILE A 84 -9.49 6.79 2.01
N ARG A 85 -9.92 8.03 1.74
CA ARG A 85 -9.01 9.08 1.29
C ARG A 85 -7.87 9.27 2.29
N ARG A 86 -8.18 9.44 3.58
CA ARG A 86 -7.19 9.70 4.62
C ARG A 86 -6.24 8.53 4.84
N VAL A 87 -6.75 7.31 4.80
CA VAL A 87 -5.95 6.08 4.89
C VAL A 87 -4.93 5.98 3.76
N VAL A 88 -5.35 6.26 2.51
CA VAL A 88 -4.42 6.25 1.36
C VAL A 88 -3.40 7.38 1.49
N GLU A 89 -3.81 8.55 1.98
CA GLU A 89 -2.94 9.69 2.24
C GLU A 89 -1.84 9.34 3.25
N LEU A 90 -2.20 8.78 4.42
CA LEU A 90 -1.24 8.36 5.46
C LEU A 90 -0.21 7.39 4.90
N ARG A 91 -0.64 6.46 4.05
CA ARG A 91 0.27 5.54 3.39
C ARG A 91 1.22 6.25 2.42
N LEU A 92 0.71 7.16 1.60
CA LEU A 92 1.54 7.96 0.67
C LEU A 92 2.56 8.81 1.42
N ILE A 93 2.17 9.43 2.54
CA ILE A 93 3.07 10.18 3.43
C ILE A 93 4.21 9.27 3.91
N ALA A 94 3.91 8.06 4.39
CA ALA A 94 4.93 7.12 4.86
C ALA A 94 5.88 6.66 3.73
N MET A 95 5.39 6.56 2.49
CA MET A 95 6.19 6.17 1.33
C MET A 95 6.99 7.32 0.70
N ALA A 96 6.57 8.57 0.89
CA ALA A 96 7.13 9.74 0.20
C ALA A 96 8.65 9.90 0.38
N PRO A 97 9.24 9.75 1.59
CA PRO A 97 10.69 9.82 1.78
C PRO A 97 11.46 8.71 1.05
N HIS A 98 10.77 7.64 0.64
CA HIS A 98 11.35 6.42 0.09
C HIS A 98 10.84 6.12 -1.33
N LYS A 99 10.41 7.16 -2.08
CA LYS A 99 9.84 7.05 -3.43
C LYS A 99 10.74 6.27 -4.41
N LYS A 100 12.06 6.50 -4.38
CA LYS A 100 13.03 5.74 -5.20
C LYS A 100 13.04 4.25 -4.84
N ALA A 101 13.07 3.92 -3.55
CA ALA A 101 13.07 2.54 -3.07
C ALA A 101 11.77 1.82 -3.45
N LEU A 102 10.63 2.52 -3.39
CA LEU A 102 9.34 2.02 -3.84
C LEU A 102 9.35 1.73 -5.34
N ARG A 103 9.87 2.64 -6.17
CA ARG A 103 10.01 2.41 -7.61
C ARG A 103 10.81 1.14 -7.90
N ARG A 104 11.95 0.95 -7.24
CA ARG A 104 12.78 -0.25 -7.37
C ARG A 104 12.07 -1.51 -6.88
N ALA A 105 11.31 -1.42 -5.79
CA ALA A 105 10.51 -2.52 -5.26
C ALA A 105 9.43 -2.96 -6.27
N LEU A 106 8.71 -2.00 -6.86
CA LEU A 106 7.68 -2.30 -7.85
C LEU A 106 8.27 -2.89 -9.14
N SER A 107 9.45 -2.41 -9.59
CA SER A 107 10.16 -3.03 -10.72
C SER A 107 10.52 -4.49 -10.43
N LEU A 108 10.98 -4.80 -9.21
CA LEU A 108 11.26 -6.18 -8.80
C LEU A 108 9.99 -7.04 -8.78
N LEU A 109 8.88 -6.51 -8.26
CA LEU A 109 7.60 -7.22 -8.17
C LEU A 109 6.90 -7.39 -9.53
N ALA A 110 7.20 -6.54 -10.51
CA ALA A 110 6.64 -6.62 -11.86
C ALA A 110 7.21 -7.77 -12.70
N LEU A 111 8.32 -8.39 -12.27
CA LEU A 111 8.88 -9.56 -12.94
C LEU A 111 7.88 -10.73 -12.90
N PRO A 112 7.70 -11.53 -13.97
CA PRO A 112 6.66 -12.54 -14.05
C PRO A 112 6.64 -13.54 -12.89
N TRP A 113 7.82 -13.98 -12.43
CA TRP A 113 7.98 -14.89 -11.30
C TRP A 113 7.68 -14.22 -9.93
N ASN A 114 7.77 -12.90 -9.85
CA ASN A 114 7.44 -12.14 -8.65
C ASN A 114 6.02 -11.55 -8.67
N ALA A 115 5.32 -11.59 -9.81
CA ALA A 115 3.98 -11.02 -9.96
C ALA A 115 2.97 -11.53 -8.90
N PRO A 116 2.96 -12.83 -8.51
CA PRO A 116 2.10 -13.30 -7.42
C PRO A 116 2.39 -12.62 -6.08
N HIS A 117 3.65 -12.28 -5.81
CA HIS A 117 4.03 -11.52 -4.61
C HIS A 117 3.52 -10.08 -4.68
N GLY A 118 3.59 -9.44 -5.84
CA GLY A 118 3.04 -8.10 -6.05
C GLY A 118 1.53 -8.04 -5.87
N LEU A 119 0.80 -8.98 -6.48
CA LEU A 119 -0.66 -9.08 -6.35
C LEU A 119 -1.09 -9.31 -4.90
N ARG A 120 -0.41 -10.24 -4.21
CA ARG A 120 -0.68 -10.51 -2.79
C ARG A 120 -0.39 -9.28 -1.92
N ALA A 121 0.74 -8.59 -2.15
CA ALA A 121 1.09 -7.39 -1.41
C ALA A 121 0.07 -6.26 -1.61
N THR A 122 -0.45 -6.09 -2.83
CA THR A 122 -1.54 -5.13 -3.12
C THR A 122 -2.83 -5.52 -2.41
N ALA A 123 -3.21 -6.80 -2.42
CA ALA A 123 -4.39 -7.28 -1.70
C ALA A 123 -4.26 -7.04 -0.19
N GLU A 124 -3.13 -7.42 0.40
CA GLU A 124 -2.81 -7.20 1.83
C GLU A 124 -2.85 -5.71 2.19
N ALA A 125 -2.32 -4.83 1.32
CA ALA A 125 -2.37 -3.37 1.55
C ALA A 125 -3.80 -2.83 1.51
N VAL A 126 -4.62 -3.26 0.54
CA VAL A 126 -6.02 -2.84 0.43
C VAL A 126 -6.87 -3.36 1.59
N ASP A 127 -6.60 -4.58 2.04
CA ASP A 127 -7.24 -5.15 3.21
C ASP A 127 -6.95 -4.33 4.47
N ALA A 128 -5.67 -4.00 4.69
CA ALA A 128 -5.24 -3.12 5.77
C ALA A 128 -5.91 -1.74 5.69
N MET A 129 -6.04 -1.16 4.49
CA MET A 129 -6.70 0.13 4.30
C MET A 129 -8.19 0.09 4.69
N TRP A 130 -8.91 -0.96 4.28
CA TRP A 130 -10.31 -1.14 4.66
C TRP A 130 -10.46 -1.39 6.15
N HIS A 131 -9.53 -2.13 6.75
CA HIS A 131 -9.48 -2.36 8.19
C HIS A 131 -9.28 -1.04 8.95
N ALA A 132 -8.28 -0.24 8.57
CA ALA A 132 -8.01 1.09 9.14
C ALA A 132 -9.18 2.07 8.97
N ALA A 133 -9.94 1.97 7.88
CA ALA A 133 -11.14 2.77 7.64
C ALA A 133 -12.36 2.31 8.49
N GLY A 134 -12.23 1.22 9.24
CA GLY A 134 -13.29 0.68 10.09
C GLY A 134 -14.42 -0.01 9.32
N ASP A 135 -14.15 -0.57 8.15
CA ASP A 135 -15.15 -1.35 7.40
C ASP A 135 -15.36 -2.73 8.06
N THR A 136 -16.60 -2.99 8.49
CA THR A 136 -17.00 -4.26 9.14
C THR A 136 -17.86 -5.14 8.24
N SER A 137 -18.08 -4.75 6.98
CA SER A 137 -19.14 -5.36 6.18
C SER A 137 -18.65 -6.60 5.41
N ALA A 138 -19.31 -7.74 5.67
CA ALA A 138 -18.95 -9.08 5.19
C ALA A 138 -19.73 -9.54 3.94
N ASP A 139 -20.47 -8.64 3.29
CA ASP A 139 -21.37 -8.99 2.18
C ASP A 139 -20.65 -9.19 0.84
N PHE A 140 -21.36 -9.61 -0.20
CA PHE A 140 -20.85 -9.68 -1.60
C PHE A 140 -20.20 -8.36 -2.10
N SER A 141 -20.57 -7.23 -1.47
CA SER A 141 -19.93 -5.92 -1.62
C SER A 141 -18.44 -5.89 -1.22
N TRP A 142 -17.98 -6.83 -0.41
CA TRP A 142 -16.62 -6.97 0.12
C TRP A 142 -15.58 -7.15 -0.99
N TYR A 143 -15.77 -8.12 -1.88
CA TYR A 143 -14.85 -8.39 -3.00
C TYR A 143 -14.81 -7.23 -3.99
N THR A 144 -15.98 -6.69 -4.34
CA THR A 144 -16.07 -5.58 -5.31
C THR A 144 -15.39 -4.32 -4.78
N ARG A 145 -15.56 -3.99 -3.50
CA ARG A 145 -14.90 -2.82 -2.89
C ARG A 145 -13.38 -2.96 -2.83
N ARG A 146 -12.87 -4.15 -2.49
CA ARG A 146 -11.43 -4.44 -2.49
C ARG A 146 -10.85 -4.36 -3.88
N ALA A 147 -11.46 -5.01 -4.87
CA ALA A 147 -11.01 -4.93 -6.25
C ALA A 147 -11.01 -3.47 -6.77
N THR A 148 -12.06 -2.71 -6.45
CA THR A 148 -12.16 -1.30 -6.85
C THR A 148 -11.07 -0.45 -6.19
N LEU A 149 -10.87 -0.58 -4.87
CA LEU A 149 -9.83 0.18 -4.17
C LEU A 149 -8.44 -0.24 -4.64
N ALA A 150 -8.19 -1.52 -4.89
CA ALA A 150 -6.93 -2.01 -5.46
C ALA A 150 -6.61 -1.34 -6.80
N GLY A 151 -7.60 -1.25 -7.70
CA GLY A 151 -7.45 -0.57 -8.98
C GLY A 151 -7.14 0.92 -8.82
N ILE A 152 -7.91 1.63 -7.99
CA ILE A 152 -7.70 3.07 -7.73
C ILE A 152 -6.34 3.33 -7.07
N TYR A 153 -5.98 2.56 -6.06
CA TYR A 153 -4.73 2.68 -5.33
C TYR A 153 -3.53 2.42 -6.25
N THR A 154 -3.54 1.32 -7.00
CA THR A 154 -2.45 0.98 -7.93
C THR A 154 -2.29 2.05 -9.01
N ALA A 155 -3.39 2.57 -9.57
CA ALA A 155 -3.35 3.66 -10.54
C ALA A 155 -2.78 4.96 -9.92
N THR A 156 -3.13 5.24 -8.65
CA THR A 156 -2.61 6.42 -7.92
C THR A 156 -1.10 6.31 -7.70
N ILE A 157 -0.62 5.14 -7.26
CA ILE A 157 0.82 4.89 -7.09
C ILE A 157 1.56 4.95 -8.42
N ALA A 158 1.04 4.33 -9.47
CA ALA A 158 1.63 4.38 -10.80
C ALA A 158 1.70 5.82 -11.33
N TRP A 159 0.65 6.62 -11.14
CA TRP A 159 0.62 8.03 -11.51
C TRP A 159 1.69 8.82 -10.73
N TRP A 160 1.75 8.62 -9.41
CA TRP A 160 2.69 9.33 -8.55
C TRP A 160 4.14 9.02 -8.87
N LEU A 161 4.47 7.78 -9.24
CA LEU A 161 5.84 7.35 -9.53
C LEU A 161 6.40 7.81 -10.87
N ARG A 162 5.63 8.54 -11.69
CA ARG A 162 6.01 9.01 -13.03
C ARG A 162 7.17 10.01 -13.03
N ASP A 163 7.33 10.76 -11.95
CA ASP A 163 8.39 11.76 -11.78
C ASP A 163 9.17 11.53 -10.48
N GLU A 164 10.18 12.36 -10.24
CA GLU A 164 11.01 12.30 -9.03
C GLU A 164 10.49 13.17 -7.88
N ASP A 165 9.45 13.98 -8.09
CA ASP A 165 8.93 14.88 -7.05
C ASP A 165 8.35 14.07 -5.87
N PRO A 166 8.89 14.18 -4.65
CA PRO A 166 8.36 13.45 -3.50
C PRO A 166 6.97 13.93 -3.07
N SER A 167 6.51 15.09 -3.55
CA SER A 167 5.18 15.63 -3.26
C SER A 167 4.09 14.62 -3.57
N ILE A 168 3.16 14.46 -2.63
CA ILE A 168 1.97 13.61 -2.79
C ILE A 168 0.76 14.41 -3.26
N PHE A 169 0.87 15.75 -3.38
CA PHE A 169 -0.29 16.62 -3.66
C PHE A 169 -1.01 16.22 -4.95
N GLY A 170 -0.29 16.12 -6.06
CA GLY A 170 -0.87 15.71 -7.33
C GLY A 170 -1.42 14.28 -7.31
N ALA A 171 -0.83 13.39 -6.50
CA ALA A 171 -1.32 12.02 -6.34
C ALA A 171 -2.65 12.02 -5.57
N MET A 172 -2.78 12.89 -4.56
CA MET A 172 -4.02 13.07 -3.80
C MET A 172 -5.13 13.71 -4.65
N GLU A 173 -4.81 14.63 -5.56
CA GLU A 173 -5.77 15.15 -6.54
C GLU A 173 -6.20 14.07 -7.54
N PHE A 174 -5.26 13.24 -8.01
CA PHE A 174 -5.58 12.11 -8.88
C PHE A 174 -6.53 11.13 -8.16
N LEU A 175 -6.22 10.78 -6.91
CA LEU A 175 -7.06 9.95 -6.06
C LEU A 175 -8.47 10.52 -5.90
N ASP A 176 -8.61 11.82 -5.62
CA ASP A 176 -9.90 12.50 -5.49
C ASP A 176 -10.77 12.34 -6.73
N ARG A 177 -10.18 12.56 -7.92
CA ARG A 177 -10.90 12.39 -9.18
C ARG A 177 -11.40 10.96 -9.34
N ARG A 178 -10.57 9.96 -9.05
CA ARG A 178 -10.94 8.54 -9.15
C ARG A 178 -12.03 8.14 -8.15
N LEU A 179 -11.95 8.61 -6.90
CA LEU A 179 -12.98 8.36 -5.88
C LEU A 179 -14.31 9.05 -6.25
N ALA A 180 -14.26 10.27 -6.79
CA ALA A 180 -15.45 11.00 -7.24
C ALA A 180 -16.12 10.31 -8.44
N GLU A 181 -15.34 9.78 -9.40
CA GLU A 181 -15.84 8.97 -10.52
C GLU A 181 -16.59 7.72 -10.05
N LEU A 182 -16.01 7.00 -9.08
CA LEU A 182 -16.66 5.85 -8.46
C LEU A 182 -18.00 6.25 -7.82
N GLY A 183 -18.02 7.35 -7.07
CA GLY A 183 -19.24 7.88 -6.45
C GLY A 183 -20.33 8.20 -7.48
N ARG A 184 -19.98 8.77 -8.64
CA ARG A 184 -20.91 9.02 -9.74
C ARG A 184 -21.44 7.72 -10.36
N PHE A 185 -20.57 6.74 -10.59
CA PHE A 185 -20.95 5.44 -11.13
C PHE A 185 -21.94 4.70 -10.23
N GLN A 186 -21.70 4.69 -8.91
CA GLN A 186 -22.61 4.07 -7.94
C GLN A 186 -23.98 4.77 -7.91
N LYS A 187 -24.02 6.10 -7.99
CA LYS A 187 -25.28 6.86 -8.11
C LYS A 187 -26.06 6.52 -9.38
N LEU A 188 -25.37 6.42 -10.53
CA LEU A 188 -25.99 6.07 -11.80
C LEU A 188 -26.57 4.65 -11.77
N LYS A 189 -25.82 3.67 -11.27
CA LYS A 189 -26.28 2.28 -11.11
C LYS A 189 -27.50 2.21 -10.17
N GLY A 190 -27.49 2.98 -9.08
CA GLY A 190 -28.63 3.09 -8.16
C GLY A 190 -29.89 3.68 -8.81
N ARG A 191 -29.74 4.66 -9.71
CA ARG A 191 -30.86 5.24 -10.49
C ARG A 191 -31.44 4.23 -11.49
N LEU A 192 -30.59 3.47 -12.19
CA LEU A 192 -31.01 2.45 -13.15
C LEU A 192 -31.66 1.22 -12.50
N ARG A 193 -31.29 0.89 -11.25
CA ARG A 193 -31.89 -0.22 -10.49
C ARG A 193 -33.27 0.12 -9.88
N ARG A 194 -33.79 1.33 -10.11
CA ARG A 194 -35.18 1.70 -9.83
C ARG A 194 -35.99 1.72 -11.14
N PRO A 195 -36.51 0.59 -11.64
CA PRO A 195 -37.59 0.64 -12.62
C PRO A 195 -38.91 0.95 -11.91
N GLY A 196 -39.56 2.06 -12.33
CA GLY A 196 -40.98 2.40 -12.19
C GLY A 196 -41.69 2.18 -10.85
N SER A 197 -41.87 3.25 -10.06
CA SER A 197 -43.06 3.42 -9.20
C SER A 197 -43.94 4.55 -9.77
N ALA A 198 -44.49 4.31 -10.96
CA ALA A 198 -45.61 5.00 -11.60
C ALA A 198 -45.92 4.14 -12.85
N ALA A 199 -47.12 3.65 -13.13
CA ALA A 199 -48.45 4.03 -12.72
C ALA A 199 -49.35 2.77 -12.62
N ALA A 200 -50.29 2.77 -11.67
CA ALA A 200 -51.52 1.98 -11.66
C ALA A 200 -52.61 2.88 -11.07
#